data_AF-A0AA43C244-F1
#
_entry.id   AF-A0AA43C244-F1
#
_cell.length_a   1.000
_cell.length_b   1.000
_cell.length_c   1.000
_cell.angle_alpha   90.00
_cell.angle_beta   90.00
_cell.angle_gamma   90.00
#
_symmetry.space_group_name_H-M   'P 1'
#
loop_
_entity.id
_entity.type
_entity.pdbx_description
1 polymer ?
#
loop_
_entity_poly.entity_id
_entity_poly.type
_entity_poly.pdbx_seq_one_letter_code
_entity_poly.pdbx_strand_id
1 'polypeptide(L)'
;MSGAAAGRVCAVIVHHRGRRLLGRCLESLLASEGVELDVVVVANACREELPEIVEVSPRVHPVVSGRSLGFSAANNLGAGW
;
A
#
# COMPACT_ATOMS: atom_id res chain seq x y z
N MET A 1 -12.27 -4.94 -29.63
CA MET A 1 -11.31 -4.01 -28.99
C MET A 1 -10.08 -4.82 -28.61
N SER A 2 -8.93 -4.56 -29.24
CA SER A 2 -7.67 -5.21 -28.85
C SER A 2 -7.30 -4.72 -27.45
N GLY A 3 -7.44 -5.55 -26.43
CA GLY A 3 -7.01 -5.22 -25.07
C GLY A 3 -5.48 -5.15 -25.06
N ALA A 4 -4.92 -3.94 -24.99
CA ALA A 4 -3.52 -3.79 -24.64
C ALA A 4 -3.29 -4.48 -23.29
N ALA A 5 -2.19 -5.23 -23.15
CA ALA A 5 -1.86 -5.86 -21.87
C ALA A 5 -1.83 -4.77 -20.79
N ALA A 6 -2.62 -4.95 -19.73
CA ALA A 6 -2.68 -3.99 -18.64
C ALA A 6 -1.28 -3.81 -18.05
N GLY A 7 -0.85 -2.55 -17.91
CA GLY A 7 0.44 -2.23 -17.31
C GLY A 7 0.44 -2.65 -15.84
N ARG A 8 1.55 -3.23 -15.37
CA ARG A 8 1.74 -3.52 -13.94
C ARG A 8 2.18 -2.25 -13.21
N VAL A 9 1.52 -1.95 -12.10
CA VAL A 9 1.79 -0.81 -11.24
C VAL A 9 1.90 -1.28 -9.79
N CYS A 10 2.88 -0.74 -9.06
CA CYS A 10 2.98 -0.92 -7.61
C CYS A 10 2.86 0.45 -6.93
N ALA A 11 1.90 0.60 -6.02
CA ALA A 11 1.74 1.80 -5.20
C ALA A 11 2.34 1.56 -3.80
N VAL A 12 3.28 2.39 -3.38
CA VAL A 12 3.87 2.34 -2.04
C VAL A 12 3.23 3.40 -1.15
N ILE A 13 2.72 2.98 0.00
CA ILE A 13 2.13 3.87 1.01
C ILE A 13 2.88 3.72 2.32
N VAL A 14 3.57 4.78 2.72
CA VAL A 14 4.14 4.86 4.06
C VAL A 14 3.04 5.27 5.05
N HIS A 15 2.76 4.40 6.01
CA HIS A 15 1.73 4.59 7.01
C HIS A 15 2.32 4.90 8.40
N HIS A 16 1.82 5.97 9.02
CA HIS A 16 2.06 6.30 10.43
C HIS A 16 0.87 7.07 11.00
N ARG A 17 0.07 6.45 11.87
CA ARG A 17 -1.06 7.08 12.61
C ARG A 17 -2.10 7.77 11.70
N GLY A 18 -2.78 6.98 10.89
CA GLY A 18 -3.69 7.47 9.86
C GLY A 18 -4.70 6.42 9.37
N ARG A 19 -5.05 5.43 10.19
CA ARG A 19 -5.89 4.27 9.82
C ARG A 19 -7.10 4.64 8.98
N ARG A 20 -7.89 5.64 9.38
CA ARG A 20 -9.10 6.06 8.64
C ARG A 20 -8.78 6.57 7.24
N LEU A 21 -7.72 7.38 7.08
CA LEU A 21 -7.33 7.91 5.77
C LEU A 21 -6.70 6.82 4.91
N LEU A 22 -5.91 5.93 5.52
CA LEU A 22 -5.35 4.77 4.85
C LEU A 22 -6.46 3.89 4.26
N GLY A 23 -7.53 3.60 5.02
CA GLY A 23 -8.67 2.82 4.52
C GLY A 23 -9.27 3.43 3.25
N ARG A 24 -9.61 4.72 3.29
CA ARG A 24 -10.15 5.45 2.13
C ARG A 24 -9.18 5.49 0.94
N CYS A 25 -7.88 5.60 1.20
CA CYS A 25 -6.86 5.57 0.16
C CYS A 25 -6.78 4.20 -0.52
N LEU A 26 -6.83 3.12 0.26
CA LEU A 26 -6.83 1.74 -0.24
C LEU A 26 -8.09 1.44 -1.05
N GLU A 27 -9.27 1.85 -0.57
CA GLU A 27 -10.53 1.74 -1.34
C GLU A 27 -10.42 2.44 -2.70
N SER A 28 -9.90 3.67 -2.72
CA SER A 28 -9.72 4.44 -3.95
C SER A 28 -8.71 3.79 -4.90
N LEU A 29 -7.60 3.27 -4.40
CA LEU A 29 -6.58 2.61 -5.22
C LEU A 29 -7.09 1.30 -5.81
N LEU A 30 -7.75 0.48 -5.01
CA LEU A 30 -8.26 -0.82 -5.44
C LEU A 30 -9.41 -0.71 -6.46
N ALA A 31 -10.10 0.43 -6.50
CA ALA A 31 -11.07 0.79 -7.52
C ALA A 31 -10.44 1.24 -8.87
N SER A 32 -9.11 1.28 -8.99
CA SER A 32 -8.45 1.66 -10.24
C SER A 32 -8.64 0.60 -11.32
N GLU A 33 -8.95 1.03 -12.53
CA GLU A 33 -9.16 0.19 -13.71
C GLU A 33 -8.06 0.39 -14.76
N GLY A 34 -7.86 -0.61 -15.64
CA GLY A 34 -6.91 -0.53 -16.74
C GLY A 34 -5.44 -0.80 -16.38
N VAL A 35 -5.16 -1.19 -15.12
CA VAL A 35 -3.84 -1.58 -14.62
C VAL A 35 -3.93 -2.79 -13.71
N GLU A 36 -2.89 -3.62 -13.72
CA GLU A 36 -2.67 -4.64 -12.70
C GLU A 36 -1.94 -3.97 -11.53
N LEU A 37 -2.67 -3.65 -10.46
CA LEU A 37 -2.14 -2.89 -9.32
C LEU A 37 -1.98 -3.75 -8.06
N ASP A 38 -0.78 -3.70 -7.50
CA ASP A 38 -0.44 -4.10 -6.13
C ASP A 38 -0.20 -2.85 -5.26
N VAL A 39 -0.52 -2.94 -3.97
CA VAL A 39 -0.31 -1.86 -3.00
C VAL A 39 0.54 -2.35 -1.84
N VAL A 40 1.68 -1.72 -1.59
CA VAL A 40 2.55 -2.02 -0.45
C VAL A 40 2.33 -0.99 0.65
N VAL A 41 1.89 -1.44 1.81
CA VAL A 41 1.65 -0.58 2.99
C VAL A 41 2.79 -0.76 3.98
N VAL A 42 3.62 0.27 4.12
CA VAL A 42 4.75 0.27 5.06
C VAL A 42 4.30 0.82 6.42
N ALA A 43 4.04 -0.06 7.38
CA ALA A 43 3.80 0.28 8.78
C ALA A 43 5.11 0.73 9.45
N ASN A 44 5.40 2.03 9.37
CA ASN A 44 6.69 2.62 9.77
C ASN A 44 6.72 2.95 11.27
N ALA A 45 7.14 1.98 12.09
CA ALA A 45 7.05 2.04 13.55
C ALA A 45 5.67 2.48 14.06
N CYS A 46 4.63 2.01 13.38
CA CYS A 46 3.26 2.29 13.75
C CYS A 46 2.72 1.13 14.58
N ARG A 47 2.17 1.44 15.77
CA ARG A 47 1.44 0.48 16.61
C ARG A 47 -0.08 0.52 16.36
N GLU A 48 -0.55 1.50 15.59
CA GLU A 48 -1.95 1.54 15.17
C GLU A 48 -2.21 0.35 14.26
N GLU A 49 -3.30 -0.37 14.51
CA GLU A 49 -3.77 -1.44 13.63
C GLU A 49 -4.05 -0.91 12.23
N LEU A 50 -3.74 -1.73 11.23
CA LEU A 50 -4.08 -1.42 9.85
C LEU A 50 -5.60 -1.59 9.63
N PRO A 51 -6.17 -0.91 8.62
CA PRO A 51 -7.56 -1.13 8.24
C PRO A 51 -7.78 -2.58 7.78
N GLU A 52 -8.97 -3.13 8.02
CA GLU A 52 -9.35 -4.50 7.68
C GLU A 52 -9.06 -4.87 6.21
N ILE A 53 -9.18 -3.91 5.28
CA ILE A 53 -8.88 -4.10 3.86
C ILE A 53 -7.45 -4.62 3.59
N VAL A 54 -6.50 -4.36 4.49
CA VAL A 54 -5.13 -4.88 4.39
C VAL A 54 -5.08 -6.39 4.59
N GLU A 55 -5.98 -6.96 5.40
CA GLU A 55 -6.02 -8.39 5.69
C GLU A 55 -6.83 -9.17 4.63
N VAL A 56 -7.90 -8.56 4.12
CA VAL A 56 -8.83 -9.25 3.22
C VAL A 56 -8.49 -9.10 1.74
N SER A 57 -7.73 -8.08 1.35
CA SER A 57 -7.37 -7.84 -0.05
C SER A 57 -6.06 -8.53 -0.42
N PRO A 58 -6.05 -9.49 -1.36
CA PRO A 58 -4.82 -10.13 -1.81
C PRO A 58 -3.89 -9.20 -2.61
N ARG A 59 -4.36 -7.99 -2.94
CA ARG A 59 -3.62 -6.95 -3.68
C ARG A 59 -2.92 -5.96 -2.74
N VAL A 60 -3.06 -6.13 -1.43
CA VAL A 60 -2.49 -5.24 -0.42
C VAL A 60 -1.49 -5.99 0.44
N HIS A 61 -0.28 -5.47 0.51
CA HIS A 61 0.87 -6.17 1.07
C HIS A 61 1.48 -5.35 2.21
N PRO A 62 1.29 -5.75 3.48
CA PRO A 62 1.84 -5.02 4.61
C PRO A 62 3.34 -5.33 4.79
N VAL A 63 4.13 -4.27 5.01
CA VAL A 63 5.54 -4.34 5.41
C VAL A 63 5.73 -3.61 6.73
N VAL A 64 6.29 -4.27 7.73
CA VAL A 64 6.44 -3.69 9.08
C VAL A 64 7.90 -3.27 9.32
N SER A 65 8.08 -2.04 9.78
CA SER A 65 9.36 -1.58 10.32
C SER A 65 9.27 -1.38 11.84
N GLY A 66 10.15 -2.03 12.59
CA GLY A 66 10.21 -1.91 14.05
C GLY A 66 10.76 -0.57 14.57
N ARG A 67 11.30 0.29 13.68
CA ARG A 67 11.84 1.61 14.03
C ARG A 67 11.42 2.66 13.01
N SER A 68 11.31 3.92 13.43
CA SER A 68 10.95 5.02 12.53
C SER A 68 12.09 5.26 11.55
N LEU A 69 11.81 5.10 10.26
CA LEU A 69 12.77 5.29 9.16
C LEU A 69 12.70 6.70 8.54
N GLY A 70 11.73 7.51 8.95
CA GLY A 70 11.33 8.70 8.18
C GLY A 70 10.63 8.32 6.87
N PHE A 71 10.27 9.33 6.07
CA PHE A 71 9.45 9.12 4.87
C PHE A 71 10.23 8.43 3.74
N SER A 72 11.39 8.95 3.34
CA SER A 72 12.11 8.48 2.15
C SER A 72 12.62 7.04 2.30
N ALA A 73 13.23 6.71 3.44
CA ALA A 73 13.72 5.34 3.66
C ALA A 73 12.59 4.32 3.80
N ALA A 74 11.42 4.71 4.33
CA ALA A 74 10.25 3.85 4.34
C ALA A 74 9.67 3.62 2.94
N ASN A 75 9.69 4.62 2.06
CA ASN A 75 9.32 4.42 0.64
C ASN A 75 10.28 3.45 -0.04
N ASN A 76 11.59 3.59 0.18
CA ASN A 76 12.58 2.68 -0.39
C ASN A 76 12.38 1.23 0.12
N LEU A 77 12.03 1.06 1.39
CA LEU A 77 11.67 -0.24 1.94
C LEU A 77 10.46 -0.84 1.21
N GLY A 78 9.40 -0.05 0.98
CA GLY A 78 8.22 -0.52 0.26
C GLY A 78 8.47 -0.79 -1.22
N ALA A 79 9.34 -0.02 -1.87
CA ALA A 79 9.72 -0.24 -3.27
C ALA A 79 10.55 -1.51 -3.49
N GLY A 80 11.16 -2.04 -2.42
CA GLY A 80 11.92 -3.30 -2.44
C GLY A 80 11.16 -4.51 -1.90
N TRP A 81 9.85 -4.39 -1.65
CA TRP A 81 8.96 -5.49 -1.32
C TRP A 81 8.86 -6.49 -2.48
#